data_AF-A0A2C1Z1Q1-F1
#
_entry.id   AF-A0A2C1Z1Q1-F1
#
_cell.length_a   1.000
_cell.length_b   1.000
_cell.length_c   1.000
_cell.angle_alpha   90.00
_cell.angle_beta   90.00
_cell.angle_gamma   90.00
#
_symmetry.space_group_name_H-M   'P 1'
#
loop_
_entity.id
_entity.type
_entity.pdbx_description
1 polymer ?
#
loop_
_entity_poly.entity_id
_entity_poly.type
_entity_poly.pdbx_seq_one_letter_code
_entity_poly.pdbx_strand_id
1 'polypeptide(L)'
;MMKRKRLRFGIISDSENIEDWQKSCLKKMLELESVEAGLFILLNTKKSKQKSIRTGASLTDLVNNVSFLKCESVKTGNMEHLLIKKDLKKIDEHKLDFLLNFSSRNIGGEIIDLPKYGVWVFQYSSDLHEYIGDIYNDESITFARLLKLSKENKRLPLKEGCFSTIKDSFKKNRELITSAISSWPALVCRDILNNNAEYTNHPATFVSNPYVLRPNLIQMGKFHFRMVNNRWKKIISKLFSYEYWNIGIVHKPIHEFLNDPKANIEWLVQKKDLYYADPFAYQDENGLRILMEEVDYRVVKGFISGVSVKDDVVVFDQALMKFPCHMSYPFILEHKNQIYCIPETSEAREASIYMYKGSSKEWEKVKTVLEDFHAVDSTIVKYGDTWWLFCTKSFSTVQSHNNELHIYYATDLFGEWKPHILNPVKVDIRSSRPAGTPFMDEGVLYRPAQDCSKTYGGRIAINRIKTLTITQFEEETVCYIEPMKGSLYPDGVHTISSAGGITIIDGKRFDYNFLHFFRKLYKYKPVSSETVKAGKFIKERGGKKKWIRADQVESTYQEHMNK
;
A
#
# COMPACT_ATOMS: atom_id res chain seq x y z
N MET A 1 27.25 -28.43 -14.17
CA MET A 1 27.37 -27.38 -13.13
C MET A 1 27.05 -26.04 -13.80
N MET A 2 25.80 -25.54 -13.69
CA MET A 2 25.43 -24.25 -14.28
C MET A 2 26.23 -23.14 -13.58
N LYS A 3 27.00 -22.36 -14.34
CA LYS A 3 27.75 -21.20 -13.84
C LYS A 3 26.73 -20.24 -13.21
N ARG A 4 26.73 -20.07 -11.87
CA ARG A 4 25.85 -19.12 -11.20
C ARG A 4 26.04 -17.75 -11.85
N LYS A 5 24.97 -17.18 -12.40
CA LYS A 5 24.98 -15.85 -13.01
C LYS A 5 25.37 -14.87 -11.91
N ARG A 6 26.47 -14.11 -12.12
CA ARG A 6 26.89 -13.02 -11.24
C ARG A 6 26.64 -11.70 -11.94
N LEU A 7 26.30 -10.66 -11.18
CA LEU A 7 26.13 -9.30 -11.66
C LEU A 7 27.19 -8.40 -11.06
N ARG A 8 27.95 -7.71 -11.91
CA ARG A 8 28.94 -6.73 -11.51
C ARG A 8 28.46 -5.33 -11.86
N PHE A 9 28.29 -4.46 -10.88
CA PHE A 9 27.75 -3.12 -11.13
C PHE A 9 28.77 -2.01 -10.86
N GLY A 10 28.60 -0.87 -11.53
CA GLY A 10 29.33 0.35 -11.18
C GLY A 10 28.40 1.47 -10.73
N ILE A 11 28.96 2.49 -10.09
CA ILE A 11 28.24 3.63 -9.55
C ILE A 11 28.78 4.90 -10.19
N ILE A 12 27.91 5.81 -10.62
CA ILE A 12 28.28 7.16 -11.07
C ILE A 12 27.81 8.17 -10.03
N SER A 13 28.71 9.04 -9.57
CA SER A 13 28.39 10.08 -8.58
C SER A 13 29.12 11.39 -8.87
N ASP A 14 28.52 12.50 -8.43
CA ASP A 14 29.14 13.83 -8.42
C ASP A 14 30.15 14.00 -7.26
N SER A 15 30.06 13.17 -6.22
CA SER A 15 30.84 13.31 -4.98
C SER A 15 31.17 11.96 -4.34
N GLU A 16 32.26 11.91 -3.58
CA GLU A 16 32.67 10.72 -2.79
C GLU A 16 31.73 10.49 -1.60
N ASN A 17 30.90 11.47 -1.24
CA ASN A 17 29.85 11.33 -0.25
C ASN A 17 28.51 11.13 -0.96
N ILE A 18 27.79 10.06 -0.57
CA ILE A 18 26.43 9.78 -1.03
C ILE A 18 25.45 9.88 0.13
N GLU A 19 24.18 10.10 -0.21
CA GLU A 19 23.09 10.21 0.75
C GLU A 19 22.77 8.85 1.39
N ASP A 20 22.17 8.85 2.58
CA ASP A 20 21.95 7.61 3.34
C ASP A 20 21.01 6.61 2.64
N TRP A 21 20.05 7.09 1.86
CA TRP A 21 19.19 6.20 1.06
C TRP A 21 19.95 5.55 -0.09
N GLN A 22 20.92 6.24 -0.68
CA GLN A 22 21.81 5.70 -1.71
C GLN A 22 22.69 4.60 -1.09
N LYS A 23 23.17 4.79 0.15
CA LYS A 23 23.87 3.74 0.91
C LYS A 23 22.97 2.54 1.17
N SER A 24 21.73 2.77 1.61
CA SER A 24 20.75 1.69 1.80
C SER A 24 20.52 0.90 0.51
N CYS A 25 20.45 1.60 -0.62
CA CYS A 25 20.36 0.99 -1.94
C CYS A 25 21.54 0.07 -2.26
N LEU A 26 22.77 0.55 -2.04
CA LEU A 26 23.97 -0.26 -2.24
C LEU A 26 23.99 -1.49 -1.32
N LYS A 27 23.65 -1.34 -0.04
CA LYS A 27 23.60 -2.46 0.93
C LYS A 27 22.64 -3.56 0.46
N LYS A 28 21.41 -3.19 0.08
CA LYS A 28 20.39 -4.15 -0.40
C LYS A 28 20.83 -4.91 -1.65
N MET A 29 21.60 -4.27 -2.55
CA MET A 29 22.18 -4.98 -3.70
C MET A 29 23.29 -5.94 -3.26
N LEU A 30 24.18 -5.51 -2.36
CA LEU A 30 25.31 -6.29 -1.87
C LEU A 30 24.92 -7.43 -0.91
N GLU A 31 23.70 -7.40 -0.35
CA GLU A 31 23.10 -8.54 0.36
C GLU A 31 22.81 -9.74 -0.55
N LEU A 32 22.73 -9.53 -1.87
CA LEU A 32 22.60 -10.61 -2.84
C LEU A 32 23.99 -11.22 -3.12
N GLU A 33 24.22 -12.47 -2.72
CA GLU A 33 25.52 -13.16 -2.87
C GLU A 33 26.10 -13.16 -4.30
N SER A 34 25.25 -13.01 -5.31
CA SER A 34 25.64 -13.01 -6.73
C SER A 34 25.77 -11.61 -7.32
N VAL A 35 25.77 -10.56 -6.50
CA VAL A 35 25.91 -9.16 -6.93
C VAL A 35 27.15 -8.55 -6.27
N GLU A 36 28.03 -7.96 -7.07
CA GLU A 36 29.26 -7.31 -6.60
C GLU A 36 29.44 -5.93 -7.22
N ALA A 37 30.02 -5.01 -6.47
CA ALA A 37 30.41 -3.70 -6.98
C ALA A 37 31.80 -3.78 -7.62
N GLY A 38 31.89 -3.30 -8.86
CA GLY A 38 33.12 -3.35 -9.66
C GLY A 38 33.85 -2.03 -9.80
N LEU A 39 33.13 -0.90 -9.81
CA LEU A 39 33.70 0.42 -10.14
C LEU A 39 32.91 1.57 -9.53
N PHE A 40 33.61 2.57 -9.00
CA PHE A 40 33.05 3.86 -8.64
C PHE A 40 33.59 4.96 -9.57
N ILE A 41 32.68 5.66 -10.25
CA ILE A 41 32.96 6.72 -11.22
C ILE A 41 32.62 8.06 -10.57
N LEU A 42 33.64 8.88 -10.33
CA LEU A 42 33.50 10.23 -9.80
C LEU A 42 33.58 11.24 -10.95
N LEU A 43 32.49 11.98 -11.19
CA LEU A 43 32.45 12.99 -12.25
C LEU A 43 33.03 14.32 -11.77
N ASN A 44 34.21 14.69 -12.27
CA ASN A 44 34.87 15.93 -11.86
C ASN A 44 34.05 17.17 -12.26
N THR A 45 34.04 18.19 -11.41
CA THR A 45 33.54 19.54 -11.75
C THR A 45 34.73 20.46 -11.99
N LYS A 46 34.87 21.02 -13.20
CA LYS A 46 35.66 22.24 -13.35
C LYS A 46 34.87 23.37 -12.67
N LYS A 47 35.29 23.74 -11.45
CA LYS A 47 34.79 24.86 -10.63
C LYS A 47 33.29 24.84 -10.27
N SER A 48 32.95 24.21 -9.14
CA SER A 48 31.76 24.56 -8.36
C SER A 48 32.12 24.56 -6.88
N LYS A 49 32.17 25.74 -6.25
CA LYS A 49 32.23 25.90 -4.79
C LYS A 49 30.87 25.51 -4.20
N GLN A 50 30.57 24.22 -4.12
CA GLN A 50 29.46 23.74 -3.29
C GLN A 50 30.00 23.45 -1.90
N LYS A 51 29.50 24.17 -0.89
CA LYS A 51 29.78 23.88 0.53
C LYS A 51 29.37 22.44 0.81
N SER A 52 30.33 21.56 1.08
CA SER A 52 30.05 20.19 1.51
C SER A 52 29.35 20.24 2.86
N ILE A 53 28.10 19.82 2.92
CA ILE A 53 27.45 19.51 4.20
C ILE A 53 28.12 18.22 4.70
N ARG A 54 28.88 18.32 5.79
CA ARG A 54 29.63 17.21 6.43
C ARG A 54 28.70 16.28 7.22
N THR A 55 27.73 15.67 6.58
CA THR A 55 26.89 14.64 7.21
C THR A 55 26.78 13.45 6.29
N GLY A 56 27.85 12.65 6.22
CA GLY A 56 27.85 11.39 5.49
C GLY A 56 29.12 10.58 5.80
N ALA A 57 28.95 9.31 6.15
CA ALA A 57 30.03 8.32 6.12
C ALA A 57 30.58 8.12 4.69
N SER A 58 31.87 7.79 4.58
CA SER A 58 32.57 7.66 3.31
C SER A 58 32.09 6.44 2.53
N LEU A 59 31.99 6.57 1.20
CA LEU A 59 31.67 5.45 0.30
C LEU A 59 32.65 4.27 0.40
N THR A 60 33.90 4.55 0.80
CA THR A 60 34.93 3.54 1.03
C THR A 60 34.58 2.55 2.14
N ASP A 61 33.72 2.96 3.09
CA ASP A 61 33.38 2.13 4.25
C ASP A 61 32.33 1.06 3.90
N LEU A 62 31.64 1.21 2.76
CA LEU A 62 30.57 0.32 2.32
C LEU A 62 31.04 -0.82 1.42
N VAL A 63 32.18 -0.67 0.75
CA VAL A 63 32.62 -1.65 -0.23
C VAL A 63 34.12 -1.85 -0.19
N ASN A 64 34.53 -3.04 0.26
CA ASN A 64 35.92 -3.46 0.22
C ASN A 64 36.34 -3.73 -1.24
N ASN A 65 37.54 -3.29 -1.63
CA ASN A 65 38.16 -3.60 -2.93
C ASN A 65 37.48 -3.06 -4.21
N VAL A 66 36.78 -1.92 -4.15
CA VAL A 66 36.24 -1.25 -5.35
C VAL A 66 37.25 -0.29 -5.96
N SER A 67 37.41 -0.35 -7.28
CA SER A 67 38.23 0.63 -8.01
C SER A 67 37.54 1.99 -8.11
N PHE A 68 38.31 3.07 -7.94
CA PHE A 68 37.82 4.44 -8.09
C PHE A 68 38.39 5.06 -9.37
N LEU A 69 37.52 5.62 -10.20
CA LEU A 69 37.90 6.29 -11.43
C LEU A 69 37.33 7.72 -11.46
N LYS A 70 38.22 8.70 -11.44
CA LYS A 70 37.86 10.11 -11.69
C LYS A 70 37.74 10.33 -13.19
N CYS A 71 36.55 10.71 -13.65
CA CYS A 71 36.26 10.90 -15.06
C CYS A 71 35.95 12.37 -15.37
N GLU A 72 36.31 12.79 -16.58
CA GLU A 72 35.90 14.08 -17.14
C GLU A 72 34.69 13.91 -18.05
N SER A 73 33.75 14.85 -17.96
CA SER A 73 32.57 14.90 -18.83
C SER A 73 32.48 16.24 -19.55
N VAL A 74 32.12 16.23 -20.83
CA VAL A 74 31.80 17.42 -21.62
C VAL A 74 30.29 17.58 -21.70
N LYS A 75 29.78 18.76 -21.38
CA LYS A 75 28.36 19.09 -21.52
C LYS A 75 28.04 19.47 -22.97
N THR A 76 27.07 18.82 -23.58
CA THR A 76 26.62 19.11 -24.95
C THR A 76 25.60 20.25 -24.99
N GLY A 77 25.29 20.76 -26.19
CA GLY A 77 24.21 21.74 -26.40
C GLY A 77 22.84 21.24 -25.94
N ASN A 78 22.64 19.91 -25.99
CA ASN A 78 21.43 19.27 -25.47
C ASN A 78 21.47 19.04 -23.96
N MET A 79 22.49 19.54 -23.24
CA MET A 79 22.73 19.37 -21.80
C MET A 79 23.05 17.95 -21.32
N GLU A 80 23.37 17.04 -22.23
CA GLU A 80 23.92 15.72 -21.88
C GLU A 80 25.39 15.84 -21.47
N HIS A 81 25.82 14.99 -20.55
CA HIS A 81 27.20 14.87 -20.12
C HIS A 81 27.83 13.64 -20.77
N LEU A 82 28.75 13.86 -21.70
CA LEU A 82 29.49 12.82 -22.41
C LEU A 82 30.84 12.60 -21.76
N LEU A 83 31.15 11.36 -21.38
CA LEU A 83 32.49 11.02 -20.89
C LEU A 83 33.49 10.97 -22.05
N ILE A 84 34.74 11.34 -21.78
CA ILE A 84 35.81 11.29 -22.79
C ILE A 84 36.17 9.84 -23.15
N LYS A 85 36.57 9.60 -24.41
CA LYS A 85 36.89 8.25 -24.92
C LYS A 85 37.93 7.48 -24.10
N LYS A 86 38.90 8.18 -23.50
CA LYS A 86 39.91 7.57 -22.63
C LYS A 86 39.29 6.94 -21.38
N ASP A 87 38.32 7.61 -20.78
CA ASP A 87 37.65 7.14 -19.56
C ASP A 87 36.66 6.01 -19.89
N LEU A 88 35.96 6.09 -21.04
CA LEU A 88 35.10 5.02 -21.54
C LEU A 88 35.83 3.68 -21.69
N LYS A 89 37.05 3.70 -22.24
CA LYS A 89 37.88 2.48 -22.37
C LYS A 89 38.19 1.84 -21.01
N LYS A 90 38.58 2.67 -20.03
CA LYS A 90 38.83 2.19 -18.66
C LYS A 90 37.58 1.62 -18.00
N ILE A 91 36.41 2.23 -18.23
CA ILE A 91 35.13 1.73 -17.71
C ILE A 91 34.82 0.36 -18.31
N ASP A 92 35.03 0.16 -19.63
CA ASP A 92 34.79 -1.13 -20.29
C ASP A 92 35.72 -2.26 -19.81
N GLU A 93 36.95 -1.94 -19.38
CA GLU A 93 37.89 -2.92 -18.79
C GLU A 93 37.33 -3.58 -17.52
N HIS A 94 36.44 -2.90 -16.78
CA HIS A 94 35.81 -3.46 -15.59
C HIS A 94 34.67 -4.46 -15.90
N LYS A 95 34.23 -4.59 -17.16
CA LYS A 95 33.20 -5.54 -17.61
C LYS A 95 31.96 -5.54 -16.71
N LEU A 96 31.39 -4.35 -16.55
CA LEU A 96 30.20 -4.11 -15.73
C LEU A 96 28.94 -4.59 -16.47
N ASP A 97 28.05 -5.25 -15.73
CA ASP A 97 26.72 -5.63 -16.19
C ASP A 97 25.77 -4.43 -16.25
N PHE A 98 25.86 -3.49 -15.30
CA PHE A 98 25.10 -2.25 -15.30
C PHE A 98 25.80 -1.12 -14.54
N LEU A 99 25.33 0.10 -14.75
CA LEU A 99 25.78 1.30 -14.04
C LEU A 99 24.60 1.95 -13.32
N LEU A 100 24.74 2.26 -12.03
CA LEU A 100 23.74 3.01 -11.27
C LEU A 100 24.18 4.48 -11.16
N ASN A 101 23.39 5.39 -11.72
CA ASN A 101 23.71 6.82 -11.72
C ASN A 101 23.01 7.55 -10.55
N PHE A 102 23.82 7.96 -9.58
CA PHE A 102 23.44 8.84 -8.46
C PHE A 102 23.83 10.31 -8.70
N SER A 103 24.48 10.62 -9.82
CA SER A 103 24.78 12.00 -10.16
C SER A 103 23.52 12.77 -10.57
N SER A 104 23.55 14.08 -10.37
CA SER A 104 22.52 15.01 -10.82
C SER A 104 22.54 15.28 -12.33
N ARG A 105 23.43 14.60 -13.07
CA ARG A 105 23.71 14.87 -14.49
C ARG A 105 22.93 13.92 -15.39
N ASN A 106 22.45 14.45 -16.52
CA ASN A 106 21.91 13.65 -17.61
C ASN A 106 23.08 13.01 -18.38
N ILE A 107 23.38 11.74 -18.09
CA ILE A 107 24.48 11.00 -18.72
C ILE A 107 24.04 10.55 -20.12
N GLY A 108 24.89 10.80 -21.11
CA GLY A 108 24.62 10.53 -22.52
C GLY A 108 25.78 9.80 -23.21
N GLY A 109 25.57 9.46 -24.49
CA GLY A 109 26.60 8.91 -25.37
C GLY A 109 26.93 7.43 -25.15
N GLU A 110 28.15 7.05 -25.53
CA GLU A 110 28.60 5.64 -25.63
C GLU A 110 28.49 4.87 -24.30
N ILE A 111 28.60 5.55 -23.14
CA ILE A 111 28.49 4.90 -21.82
C ILE A 111 27.15 4.22 -21.57
N ILE A 112 26.07 4.67 -22.20
CA ILE A 112 24.72 4.10 -22.01
C ILE A 112 24.67 2.65 -22.50
N ASP A 113 25.42 2.33 -23.55
CA ASP A 113 25.41 1.03 -24.21
C ASP A 113 26.58 0.13 -23.78
N LEU A 114 27.55 0.64 -23.00
CA LEU A 114 28.70 -0.17 -22.55
C LEU A 114 28.26 -1.35 -21.67
N PRO A 115 27.45 -1.15 -20.61
CA PRO A 115 27.02 -2.26 -19.76
C PRO A 115 25.87 -3.03 -20.40
N LYS A 116 25.85 -4.36 -20.21
CA LYS A 116 24.82 -5.25 -20.77
C LYS A 116 23.38 -4.82 -20.45
N TYR A 117 23.10 -4.40 -19.22
CA TYR A 117 21.79 -3.92 -18.78
C TYR A 117 21.72 -2.37 -18.70
N GLY A 118 22.71 -1.69 -19.28
CA GLY A 118 22.75 -0.24 -19.45
C GLY A 118 22.99 0.57 -18.18
N VAL A 119 22.66 1.86 -18.26
CA VAL A 119 22.76 2.82 -17.15
C VAL A 119 21.38 3.04 -16.53
N TRP A 120 21.27 2.87 -15.23
CA TRP A 120 20.04 3.04 -14.45
C TRP A 120 20.01 4.39 -13.77
N VAL A 121 18.87 5.08 -13.84
CA VAL A 121 18.62 6.40 -13.24
C VAL A 121 17.31 6.40 -12.46
N PHE A 122 17.23 7.24 -11.43
CA PHE A 122 15.97 7.54 -10.76
C PHE A 122 15.30 8.76 -11.41
N GLN A 123 13.97 8.72 -11.55
CA GLN A 123 13.16 9.86 -12.00
C GLN A 123 11.96 10.04 -11.06
N TYR A 124 11.57 11.29 -10.85
CA TYR A 124 10.42 11.67 -10.01
C TYR A 124 9.37 12.42 -10.85
N SER A 125 8.16 12.59 -10.33
CA SER A 125 7.00 13.16 -11.06
C SER A 125 7.16 14.59 -11.53
N SER A 126 8.01 15.40 -10.88
CA SER A 126 8.16 16.80 -11.23
C SER A 126 9.51 17.11 -11.86
N ASP A 127 9.47 17.98 -12.87
CA ASP A 127 10.65 18.64 -13.42
C ASP A 127 11.27 19.64 -12.43
N LEU A 128 10.59 20.03 -11.34
CA LEU A 128 11.20 20.83 -10.27
C LEU A 128 12.07 19.95 -9.37
N HIS A 129 13.10 20.55 -8.75
CA HIS A 129 14.02 19.88 -7.82
C HIS A 129 13.33 18.83 -6.95
N GLU A 130 13.98 17.66 -6.85
CA GLU A 130 13.42 16.41 -6.33
C GLU A 130 12.49 16.63 -5.13
N TYR A 131 11.29 16.04 -5.20
CA TYR A 131 10.25 16.01 -4.16
C TYR A 131 9.58 17.36 -3.81
N ILE A 132 10.00 18.48 -4.40
CA ILE A 132 9.40 19.81 -4.17
C ILE A 132 8.13 19.99 -5.01
N GLY A 133 8.18 19.57 -6.27
CA GLY A 133 7.17 19.90 -7.27
C GLY A 133 5.77 19.41 -6.92
N ASP A 134 5.63 18.19 -6.40
CA ASP A 134 4.32 17.62 -6.06
C ASP A 134 3.67 18.40 -4.90
N ILE A 135 4.46 18.79 -3.89
CA ILE A 135 3.98 19.62 -2.78
C ILE A 135 3.65 21.03 -3.28
N TYR A 136 4.50 21.60 -4.14
CA TYR A 136 4.31 22.94 -4.72
C TYR A 136 3.01 23.01 -5.55
N ASN A 137 2.78 22.03 -6.42
CA ASN A 137 1.60 21.91 -7.26
C ASN A 137 0.35 21.42 -6.51
N ASP A 138 0.50 20.95 -5.26
CA ASP A 138 -0.58 20.37 -4.44
C ASP A 138 -1.14 19.07 -5.01
N GLU A 139 -0.26 18.29 -5.64
CA GLU A 139 -0.57 16.97 -6.16
C GLU A 139 -0.80 15.97 -5.02
N SER A 140 -1.86 15.17 -5.11
CA SER A 140 -2.15 14.11 -4.14
C SER A 140 -1.16 12.95 -4.20
N ILE A 141 -0.50 12.78 -5.35
CA ILE A 141 0.39 11.67 -5.61
C ILE A 141 1.79 12.15 -6.01
N THR A 142 2.79 11.38 -5.64
CA THR A 142 4.17 11.51 -6.11
C THR A 142 4.54 10.22 -6.84
N PHE A 143 5.11 10.34 -8.04
CA PHE A 143 5.64 9.19 -8.76
C PHE A 143 7.15 9.11 -8.59
N ALA A 144 7.66 7.88 -8.50
CA ALA A 144 9.07 7.61 -8.66
C ALA A 144 9.27 6.44 -9.63
N ARG A 145 10.37 6.46 -10.37
CA ARG A 145 10.73 5.42 -11.34
C ARG A 145 12.22 5.13 -11.28
N LEU A 146 12.58 3.85 -11.40
CA LEU A 146 13.92 3.41 -11.79
C LEU A 146 13.86 3.11 -13.29
N LEU A 147 14.72 3.75 -14.07
CA LEU A 147 14.70 3.70 -15.52
C LEU A 147 16.06 3.26 -16.05
N LYS A 148 16.08 2.52 -17.15
CA LYS A 148 17.25 2.31 -17.99
C LYS A 148 17.33 3.40 -19.05
N LEU A 149 18.48 4.07 -19.15
CA LEU A 149 18.76 5.01 -20.23
C LEU A 149 18.90 4.30 -21.57
N SER A 150 18.44 4.95 -22.62
CA SER A 150 18.58 4.53 -24.02
C SER A 150 18.97 5.74 -24.87
N LYS A 151 19.41 5.49 -26.12
CA LYS A 151 19.74 6.54 -27.10
C LYS A 151 18.59 7.53 -27.29
N GLU A 152 18.93 8.75 -27.71
CA GLU A 152 17.97 9.80 -28.10
C GLU A 152 17.00 10.21 -26.97
N ASN A 153 17.49 10.27 -25.72
CA ASN A 153 16.67 10.58 -24.53
C ASN A 153 15.48 9.63 -24.33
N LYS A 154 15.56 8.41 -24.88
CA LYS A 154 14.59 7.36 -24.58
C LYS A 154 14.89 6.75 -23.22
N ARG A 155 13.86 6.40 -22.47
CA ARG A 155 13.96 5.77 -21.16
C ARG A 155 13.04 4.56 -21.09
N LEU A 156 13.52 3.50 -20.46
CA LEU A 156 12.76 2.28 -20.26
C LEU A 156 12.48 2.10 -18.76
N PRO A 157 11.22 2.00 -18.31
CA PRO A 157 10.93 1.72 -16.91
C PRO A 157 11.37 0.32 -16.50
N LEU A 158 12.11 0.25 -15.38
CA LEU A 158 12.52 -0.98 -14.72
C LEU A 158 11.66 -1.26 -13.48
N LYS A 159 11.36 -0.21 -12.70
CA LYS A 159 10.41 -0.22 -11.59
C LYS A 159 9.69 1.13 -11.52
N GLU A 160 8.44 1.11 -11.09
CA GLU A 160 7.61 2.29 -10.92
C GLU A 160 6.90 2.23 -9.58
N GLY A 161 6.63 3.40 -9.00
CA GLY A 161 5.90 3.54 -7.76
C GLY A 161 5.06 4.81 -7.72
N CYS A 162 3.87 4.70 -7.13
CA CYS A 162 2.95 5.80 -6.86
C CYS A 162 2.66 5.90 -5.35
N PHE A 163 2.91 7.07 -4.78
CA PHE A 163 2.86 7.31 -3.33
C PHE A 163 1.90 8.47 -3.01
N SER A 164 1.22 8.43 -1.86
CA SER A 164 0.46 9.60 -1.39
C SER A 164 1.43 10.68 -0.95
N THR A 165 1.33 11.87 -1.55
CA THR A 165 2.20 13.00 -1.23
C THR A 165 1.98 13.45 0.23
N ILE A 166 3.05 13.52 1.02
CA ILE A 166 3.01 14.12 2.36
C ILE A 166 3.15 15.65 2.24
N LYS A 167 2.02 16.30 2.03
CA LYS A 167 1.92 17.72 1.67
C LYS A 167 2.32 18.71 2.78
N ASP A 168 2.34 18.26 4.04
CA ASP A 168 2.67 19.09 5.21
C ASP A 168 4.13 18.99 5.65
N SER A 169 4.94 18.16 4.99
CA SER A 169 6.34 17.97 5.35
C SER A 169 7.18 17.42 4.20
N PHE A 170 8.05 18.28 3.65
CA PHE A 170 9.07 17.88 2.67
C PHE A 170 9.93 16.71 3.14
N LYS A 171 10.45 16.79 4.37
CA LYS A 171 11.32 15.77 4.96
C LYS A 171 10.63 14.39 4.95
N LYS A 172 9.39 14.32 5.45
CA LYS A 172 8.63 13.07 5.48
C LYS A 172 8.29 12.55 4.08
N ASN A 173 7.94 13.44 3.14
CA ASN A 173 7.66 13.06 1.76
C ASN A 173 8.91 12.45 1.10
N ARG A 174 10.07 13.08 1.29
CA ARG A 174 11.35 12.57 0.79
C ARG A 174 11.74 11.25 1.45
N GLU A 175 11.55 11.10 2.76
CA GLU A 175 11.82 9.84 3.48
C GLU A 175 10.93 8.70 2.98
N LEU A 176 9.63 8.96 2.76
CA LEU A 176 8.68 8.01 2.15
C LEU A 176 9.20 7.48 0.81
N ILE A 177 9.59 8.38 -0.09
CA ILE A 177 9.98 7.99 -1.45
C ILE A 177 11.36 7.32 -1.43
N THR A 178 12.34 7.91 -0.74
CA THR A 178 13.72 7.38 -0.74
C THR A 178 13.84 6.03 -0.04
N SER A 179 13.03 5.77 1.00
CA SER A 179 12.96 4.45 1.64
C SER A 179 12.41 3.37 0.69
N ALA A 180 11.36 3.69 -0.09
CA ALA A 180 10.77 2.79 -1.06
C ALA A 180 11.73 2.48 -2.22
N ILE A 181 12.25 3.51 -2.91
CA ILE A 181 13.07 3.32 -4.12
C ILE A 181 14.43 2.65 -3.84
N SER A 182 14.90 2.70 -2.58
CA SER A 182 16.19 2.12 -2.20
C SER A 182 16.27 0.61 -2.45
N SER A 183 15.15 -0.12 -2.46
CA SER A 183 15.16 -1.56 -2.76
C SER A 183 15.13 -1.87 -4.26
N TRP A 184 14.74 -0.93 -5.11
CA TRP A 184 14.39 -1.20 -6.51
C TRP A 184 15.55 -1.78 -7.33
N PRO A 185 16.80 -1.26 -7.26
CA PRO A 185 17.91 -1.87 -7.98
C PRO A 185 18.18 -3.32 -7.54
N ALA A 186 18.05 -3.63 -6.25
CA ALA A 186 18.20 -5.00 -5.75
C ALA A 186 17.07 -5.92 -6.26
N LEU A 187 15.82 -5.42 -6.33
CA LEU A 187 14.70 -6.15 -6.92
C LEU A 187 14.94 -6.44 -8.41
N VAL A 188 15.44 -5.47 -9.19
CA VAL A 188 15.80 -5.69 -10.60
C VAL A 188 16.96 -6.68 -10.73
N CYS A 189 17.98 -6.61 -9.87
CA CYS A 189 19.05 -7.61 -9.84
C CYS A 189 18.50 -9.02 -9.60
N ARG A 190 17.59 -9.18 -8.63
CA ARG A 190 16.92 -10.45 -8.34
C ARG A 190 16.12 -10.95 -9.55
N ASP A 191 15.37 -10.08 -10.21
CA ASP A 191 14.61 -10.42 -11.43
C ASP A 191 15.56 -10.91 -12.54
N ILE A 192 16.70 -10.24 -12.74
CA ILE A 192 17.72 -10.63 -13.72
C ILE A 192 18.36 -11.99 -13.37
N LEU A 193 18.69 -12.22 -12.10
CA LEU A 193 19.29 -13.46 -11.62
C LEU A 193 18.33 -14.65 -11.77
N ASN A 194 17.03 -14.41 -11.62
CA ASN A 194 15.98 -15.40 -11.77
C ASN A 194 15.43 -15.55 -13.20
N ASN A 195 16.03 -14.87 -14.18
CA ASN A 195 15.57 -14.84 -15.58
C ASN A 195 14.12 -14.34 -15.77
N ASN A 196 13.66 -13.42 -14.91
CA ASN A 196 12.34 -12.79 -14.98
C ASN A 196 12.42 -11.30 -15.32
N ALA A 197 13.40 -10.93 -16.16
CA ALA A 197 13.73 -9.56 -16.49
C ALA A 197 13.51 -9.24 -17.98
N GLU A 198 12.54 -9.89 -18.63
CA GLU A 198 12.21 -9.66 -20.04
C GLU A 198 11.82 -8.19 -20.31
N TYR A 199 11.20 -7.53 -19.32
CA TYR A 199 10.86 -6.12 -19.35
C TYR A 199 12.06 -5.20 -19.63
N THR A 200 13.30 -5.64 -19.35
CA THR A 200 14.53 -4.88 -19.61
C THR A 200 14.85 -4.73 -21.11
N ASN A 201 14.12 -5.46 -21.97
CA ASN A 201 14.24 -5.45 -23.43
C ASN A 201 13.02 -4.80 -24.12
N HIS A 202 12.04 -4.31 -23.36
CA HIS A 202 10.89 -3.60 -23.93
C HIS A 202 11.32 -2.32 -24.66
N PRO A 203 10.50 -1.80 -25.59
CA PRO A 203 10.81 -0.55 -26.28
C PRO A 203 10.86 0.62 -25.29
N ALA A 204 11.95 1.39 -25.36
CA ALA A 204 12.11 2.61 -24.58
C ALA A 204 11.25 3.74 -25.14
N THR A 205 10.71 4.58 -24.27
CA THR A 205 9.84 5.71 -24.65
C THR A 205 10.62 7.02 -24.62
N PHE A 206 10.31 7.93 -25.54
CA PHE A 206 10.96 9.24 -25.61
C PHE A 206 10.53 10.13 -24.44
N VAL A 207 11.49 10.81 -23.81
CA VAL A 207 11.23 11.79 -22.74
C VAL A 207 11.66 13.18 -23.18
N SER A 208 10.72 14.12 -23.25
CA SER A 208 10.92 15.47 -23.78
C SER A 208 11.81 16.34 -22.90
N ASN A 209 11.72 16.20 -21.57
CA ASN A 209 12.52 16.96 -20.61
C ASN A 209 13.15 16.04 -19.56
N PRO A 210 14.39 15.56 -19.77
CA PRO A 210 15.07 14.71 -18.81
C PRO A 210 15.65 15.47 -17.60
N TYR A 211 15.41 16.78 -17.48
CA TYR A 211 16.13 17.68 -16.56
C TYR A 211 15.32 18.10 -15.34
N VAL A 212 16.01 18.14 -14.21
CA VAL A 212 15.50 18.70 -12.96
C VAL A 212 15.86 20.19 -12.87
N LEU A 213 14.85 21.04 -12.99
CA LEU A 213 14.91 22.49 -12.82
C LEU A 213 15.08 22.86 -11.35
N ARG A 214 16.09 23.70 -11.07
CA ARG A 214 16.23 24.29 -9.73
C ARG A 214 15.14 25.35 -9.54
N PRO A 215 14.35 25.29 -8.45
CA PRO A 215 13.32 26.28 -8.19
C PRO A 215 13.94 27.66 -7.93
N ASN A 216 13.31 28.70 -8.46
CA ASN A 216 13.66 30.08 -8.16
C ASN A 216 13.12 30.52 -6.78
N LEU A 217 13.53 31.71 -6.30
CA LEU A 217 13.14 32.22 -4.99
C LEU A 217 11.62 32.35 -4.81
N ILE A 218 10.89 32.74 -5.85
CA ILE A 218 9.42 32.87 -5.83
C ILE A 218 8.77 31.50 -5.71
N GLN A 219 9.24 30.51 -6.47
CA GLN A 219 8.78 29.12 -6.40
C GLN A 219 9.04 28.54 -5.01
N MET A 220 10.21 28.81 -4.42
CA MET A 220 10.55 28.40 -3.06
C MET A 220 9.63 29.05 -2.01
N GLY A 221 9.32 30.34 -2.14
CA GLY A 221 8.38 31.03 -1.24
C GLY A 221 6.97 30.44 -1.30
N LYS A 222 6.45 30.21 -2.51
CA LYS A 222 5.14 29.54 -2.74
C LYS A 222 5.12 28.12 -2.17
N PHE A 223 6.19 27.35 -2.35
CA PHE A 223 6.33 26.01 -1.78
C PHE A 223 6.25 26.02 -0.24
N HIS A 224 6.98 26.93 0.41
CA HIS A 224 6.95 27.06 1.87
C HIS A 224 5.56 27.47 2.37
N PHE A 225 4.94 28.46 1.73
CA PHE A 225 3.58 28.88 2.05
C PHE A 225 2.58 27.73 1.92
N ARG A 226 2.64 26.96 0.83
CA ARG A 226 1.77 25.80 0.59
C ARG A 226 1.95 24.73 1.68
N MET A 227 3.19 24.38 2.01
CA MET A 227 3.49 23.40 3.06
C MET A 227 2.97 23.86 4.44
N VAL A 228 3.17 25.13 4.80
CA VAL A 228 2.67 25.70 6.06
C VAL A 228 1.14 25.70 6.09
N ASN A 229 0.48 26.12 5.00
CA ASN A 229 -0.99 26.08 4.88
C ASN A 229 -1.54 24.65 5.02
N ASN A 230 -0.92 23.66 4.36
CA ASN A 230 -1.32 22.26 4.47
C ASN A 230 -1.12 21.71 5.88
N ARG A 231 -0.04 22.11 6.57
CA ARG A 231 0.17 21.79 7.99
C ARG A 231 -0.91 22.39 8.88
N TRP A 232 -1.29 23.64 8.66
CA TRP A 232 -2.39 24.29 9.40
C TRP A 232 -3.73 23.59 9.16
N LYS A 233 -4.10 23.29 7.91
CA LYS A 233 -5.31 22.53 7.58
C LYS A 233 -5.35 21.18 8.30
N LYS A 234 -4.23 20.46 8.31
CA LYS A 234 -4.08 19.18 9.01
C LYS A 234 -4.27 19.32 10.52
N ILE A 235 -3.68 20.35 11.14
CA ILE A 235 -3.85 20.63 12.57
C ILE A 235 -5.32 20.95 12.87
N ILE A 236 -5.95 21.84 12.10
CA ILE A 236 -7.35 22.22 12.27
C ILE A 236 -8.26 21.00 12.15
N SER A 237 -8.11 20.18 11.10
CA SER A 237 -8.87 18.94 10.97
C SER A 237 -8.62 18.01 12.15
N LYS A 238 -7.36 17.78 12.53
CA LYS A 238 -7.04 16.91 13.67
C LYS A 238 -7.62 17.41 15.00
N LEU A 239 -7.86 18.70 15.17
CA LEU A 239 -8.46 19.25 16.39
C LEU A 239 -9.99 19.23 16.34
N PHE A 240 -10.58 19.56 15.20
CA PHE A 240 -12.01 19.87 15.08
C PHE A 240 -12.85 18.82 14.33
N SER A 241 -12.26 17.75 13.80
CA SER A 241 -13.00 16.67 13.14
C SER A 241 -12.91 15.33 13.86
N TYR A 242 -14.00 14.56 13.89
CA TYR A 242 -13.94 13.11 14.14
C TYR A 242 -14.32 12.36 12.87
N GLU A 243 -13.59 11.28 12.62
CA GLU A 243 -13.87 10.33 11.54
C GLU A 243 -14.83 9.27 12.06
N TYR A 244 -15.93 9.02 11.36
CA TYR A 244 -16.90 7.96 11.64
C TYR A 244 -17.01 7.02 10.45
N TRP A 245 -16.94 5.73 10.74
CA TRP A 245 -17.24 4.66 9.81
C TRP A 245 -18.50 3.93 10.20
N ASN A 246 -19.26 3.47 9.21
CA ASN A 246 -20.42 2.63 9.42
C ASN A 246 -20.63 1.70 8.23
N ILE A 247 -21.44 0.67 8.44
CA ILE A 247 -21.68 -0.40 7.48
C ILE A 247 -23.04 -0.22 6.83
N GLY A 248 -23.07 -0.45 5.53
CA GLY A 248 -24.25 -0.43 4.68
C GLY A 248 -24.49 -1.78 4.03
N ILE A 249 -25.76 -2.16 3.91
CA ILE A 249 -26.21 -3.37 3.22
C ILE A 249 -26.85 -2.97 1.90
N VAL A 250 -26.47 -3.65 0.82
CA VAL A 250 -27.08 -3.52 -0.50
C VAL A 250 -27.60 -4.90 -0.91
N HIS A 251 -28.91 -4.99 -1.17
CA HIS A 251 -29.59 -6.22 -1.57
C HIS A 251 -29.40 -6.54 -3.06
N LYS A 252 -28.14 -6.57 -3.51
CA LYS A 252 -27.70 -6.95 -4.85
C LYS A 252 -26.36 -7.66 -4.78
N PRO A 253 -26.07 -8.60 -5.70
CA PRO A 253 -24.73 -9.15 -5.82
C PRO A 253 -23.74 -8.05 -6.26
N ILE A 254 -22.46 -8.26 -5.96
CA ILE A 254 -21.42 -7.23 -6.11
C ILE A 254 -21.30 -6.71 -7.55
N HIS A 255 -21.39 -7.58 -8.56
CA HIS A 255 -21.29 -7.21 -9.97
C HIS A 255 -22.49 -6.35 -10.43
N GLU A 256 -23.71 -6.63 -9.96
CA GLU A 256 -24.88 -5.79 -10.25
C GLU A 256 -24.80 -4.44 -9.54
N PHE A 257 -24.32 -4.41 -8.29
CA PHE A 257 -24.12 -3.17 -7.55
C PHE A 257 -23.17 -2.21 -8.27
N LEU A 258 -22.07 -2.72 -8.83
CA LEU A 258 -21.11 -1.92 -9.60
C LEU A 258 -21.73 -1.22 -10.82
N ASN A 259 -22.81 -1.78 -11.35
CA ASN A 259 -23.54 -1.24 -12.50
C ASN A 259 -24.75 -0.37 -12.09
N ASP A 260 -25.06 -0.25 -10.81
CA ASP A 260 -26.19 0.53 -10.30
C ASP A 260 -25.75 1.70 -9.40
N PRO A 261 -25.52 2.89 -9.97
CA PRO A 261 -25.13 4.07 -9.19
C PRO A 261 -26.24 4.60 -8.27
N LYS A 262 -27.46 4.08 -8.38
CA LYS A 262 -28.63 4.48 -7.58
C LYS A 262 -29.00 3.43 -6.53
N ALA A 263 -28.17 2.40 -6.35
CA ALA A 263 -28.42 1.36 -5.37
C ALA A 263 -28.65 1.97 -3.98
N ASN A 264 -29.73 1.53 -3.34
CA ASN A 264 -30.06 1.96 -1.99
C ASN A 264 -29.13 1.26 -0.99
N ILE A 265 -28.41 2.05 -0.19
CA ILE A 265 -27.54 1.53 0.88
C ILE A 265 -28.28 1.64 2.21
N GLU A 266 -28.56 0.51 2.84
CA GLU A 266 -29.17 0.45 4.15
C GLU A 266 -28.11 0.49 5.25
N TRP A 267 -27.86 1.68 5.79
CA TRP A 267 -26.89 1.88 6.86
C TRP A 267 -27.36 1.28 8.20
N LEU A 268 -26.46 0.57 8.88
CA LEU A 268 -26.68 0.10 10.25
C LEU A 268 -26.87 1.28 11.21
N VAL A 269 -27.58 1.06 12.31
CA VAL A 269 -27.76 2.13 13.30
C VAL A 269 -26.54 2.22 14.22
N GLN A 270 -25.77 3.28 14.06
CA GLN A 270 -24.53 3.53 14.77
C GLN A 270 -24.74 3.98 16.22
N LYS A 271 -23.87 3.52 17.14
CA LYS A 271 -23.73 4.07 18.50
C LYS A 271 -22.79 5.29 18.45
N LYS A 272 -23.09 6.36 19.20
CA LYS A 272 -22.40 7.67 19.10
C LYS A 272 -20.89 7.66 19.41
N ASP A 273 -20.35 6.58 19.96
CA ASP A 273 -18.95 6.44 20.38
C ASP A 273 -18.22 5.25 19.75
N LEU A 274 -18.82 4.56 18.78
CA LEU A 274 -18.19 3.43 18.07
C LEU A 274 -18.14 3.73 16.58
N TYR A 275 -17.09 3.28 15.92
CA TYR A 275 -17.12 3.11 14.48
C TYR A 275 -17.10 1.63 14.11
N TYR A 276 -17.75 1.32 12.99
CA TYR A 276 -17.78 -0.01 12.41
C TYR A 276 -17.21 0.07 11.00
N ALA A 277 -16.20 -0.74 10.71
CA ALA A 277 -15.47 -0.72 9.45
C ALA A 277 -15.17 -2.15 8.99
N ASP A 278 -14.65 -2.28 7.78
CA ASP A 278 -14.25 -3.55 7.16
C ASP A 278 -15.30 -4.67 7.26
N PRO A 279 -16.52 -4.47 6.74
CA PRO A 279 -17.55 -5.48 6.86
C PRO A 279 -17.28 -6.68 5.93
N PHE A 280 -17.43 -7.88 6.48
CA PHE A 280 -17.50 -9.14 5.73
C PHE A 280 -18.68 -9.96 6.18
N ALA A 281 -19.31 -10.71 5.28
CA ALA A 281 -20.50 -11.45 5.63
C ALA A 281 -20.54 -12.85 5.03
N TYR A 282 -21.32 -13.71 5.69
CA TYR A 282 -21.75 -15.01 5.19
C TYR A 282 -23.22 -15.23 5.52
N GLN A 283 -23.83 -16.20 4.85
CA GLN A 283 -25.19 -16.64 5.13
C GLN A 283 -25.13 -17.99 5.86
N ASP A 284 -25.98 -18.14 6.87
CA ASP A 284 -26.24 -19.41 7.54
C ASP A 284 -27.77 -19.66 7.64
N GLU A 285 -28.17 -20.76 8.26
CA GLU A 285 -29.58 -21.10 8.53
C GLU A 285 -30.35 -20.05 9.36
N ASN A 286 -29.63 -19.14 10.02
CA ASN A 286 -30.15 -18.07 10.85
C ASN A 286 -30.07 -16.69 10.17
N GLY A 287 -29.80 -16.64 8.85
CA GLY A 287 -29.82 -15.42 8.06
C GLY A 287 -28.42 -14.88 7.75
N LEU A 288 -28.33 -13.56 7.61
CA LEU A 288 -27.08 -12.88 7.26
C LEU A 288 -26.25 -12.62 8.53
N ARG A 289 -25.00 -13.08 8.52
CA ARG A 289 -24.00 -12.77 9.55
C ARG A 289 -22.96 -11.83 8.98
N ILE A 290 -22.75 -10.69 9.63
CA ILE A 290 -21.75 -9.68 9.26
C ILE A 290 -20.71 -9.61 10.37
N LEU A 291 -19.44 -9.86 10.06
CA LEU A 291 -18.30 -9.52 10.89
C LEU A 291 -17.77 -8.14 10.51
N MET A 292 -17.27 -7.41 11.48
CA MET A 292 -16.76 -6.05 11.30
C MET A 292 -15.70 -5.71 12.32
N GLU A 293 -14.80 -4.80 11.96
CA GLU A 293 -13.99 -4.08 12.94
C GLU A 293 -14.91 -3.17 13.77
N GLU A 294 -14.82 -3.29 15.10
CA GLU A 294 -15.39 -2.34 16.03
C GLU A 294 -14.28 -1.64 16.80
N VAL A 295 -14.31 -0.32 16.78
CA VAL A 295 -13.37 0.50 17.54
C VAL A 295 -14.11 1.53 18.36
N ASP A 296 -13.75 1.59 19.62
CA ASP A 296 -14.16 2.62 20.54
C ASP A 296 -13.18 3.79 20.48
N TYR A 297 -13.64 5.02 20.23
CA TYR A 297 -12.76 6.20 20.24
C TYR A 297 -12.02 6.44 21.57
N ARG A 298 -12.36 5.70 22.63
CA ARG A 298 -11.69 5.70 23.95
C ARG A 298 -10.60 4.64 24.10
N VAL A 299 -10.59 3.62 23.23
CA VAL A 299 -9.68 2.46 23.30
C VAL A 299 -8.89 2.40 21.99
N VAL A 300 -7.56 2.32 22.09
CA VAL A 300 -6.67 2.43 20.91
C VAL A 300 -6.62 1.12 20.09
N LYS A 301 -7.38 0.08 20.44
CA LYS A 301 -7.36 -1.24 19.78
C LYS A 301 -8.74 -1.62 19.26
N GLY A 302 -8.82 -2.00 17.99
CA GLY A 302 -9.98 -2.58 17.35
C GLY A 302 -10.05 -4.08 17.59
N PHE A 303 -11.28 -4.60 17.57
CA PHE A 303 -11.60 -6.02 17.70
C PHE A 303 -12.75 -6.37 16.75
N ILE A 304 -12.94 -7.67 16.50
CA ILE A 304 -14.01 -8.12 15.60
C ILE A 304 -15.32 -8.30 16.37
N SER A 305 -16.35 -7.59 15.94
CA SER A 305 -17.74 -7.75 16.38
C SER A 305 -18.57 -8.39 15.26
N GLY A 306 -19.73 -8.94 15.64
CA GLY A 306 -20.69 -9.53 14.70
C GLY A 306 -22.06 -8.86 14.76
N VAL A 307 -22.76 -8.88 13.64
CA VAL A 307 -24.16 -8.50 13.51
C VAL A 307 -24.89 -9.61 12.79
N SER A 308 -26.06 -9.98 13.30
CA SER A 308 -26.93 -10.99 12.72
C SER A 308 -28.22 -10.33 12.29
N VAL A 309 -28.61 -10.53 11.04
CA VAL A 309 -29.81 -9.94 10.44
C VAL A 309 -30.72 -11.05 9.95
N LYS A 310 -31.89 -11.16 10.56
CA LYS A 310 -32.95 -12.12 10.20
C LYS A 310 -34.31 -11.49 10.42
N ASP A 311 -35.21 -11.56 9.43
CA ASP A 311 -36.61 -11.11 9.54
C ASP A 311 -36.76 -9.72 10.19
N ASP A 312 -35.96 -8.74 9.73
CA ASP A 312 -35.86 -7.36 10.26
C ASP A 312 -35.37 -7.21 11.72
N VAL A 313 -34.98 -8.31 12.37
CA VAL A 313 -34.34 -8.33 13.68
C VAL A 313 -32.83 -8.25 13.50
N VAL A 314 -32.21 -7.30 14.22
CA VAL A 314 -30.76 -7.13 14.24
C VAL A 314 -30.21 -7.47 15.62
N VAL A 315 -29.32 -8.45 15.68
CA VAL A 315 -28.64 -8.89 16.91
C VAL A 315 -27.15 -8.58 16.81
N PHE A 316 -26.62 -7.84 17.78
CA PHE A 316 -25.19 -7.50 17.86
C PHE A 316 -24.49 -8.45 18.82
N ASP A 317 -23.45 -9.12 18.33
CA ASP A 317 -22.54 -9.97 19.10
C ASP A 317 -21.20 -9.21 19.26
N GLN A 318 -21.03 -8.53 20.38
CA GLN A 318 -19.87 -7.65 20.57
C GLN A 318 -18.61 -8.46 20.92
N ALA A 319 -17.49 -8.12 20.27
CA ALA A 319 -16.17 -8.67 20.54
C ALA A 319 -16.07 -10.21 20.44
N LEU A 320 -16.53 -10.74 19.29
CA LEU A 320 -16.50 -12.16 18.93
C LEU A 320 -15.08 -12.74 18.87
N MET A 321 -14.12 -11.97 18.36
CA MET A 321 -12.71 -12.36 18.33
C MET A 321 -11.89 -11.30 19.03
N LYS A 322 -11.17 -11.71 20.09
CA LYS A 322 -10.26 -10.86 20.84
C LYS A 322 -8.86 -11.43 20.76
N PHE A 323 -7.91 -10.58 20.44
CA PHE A 323 -6.49 -10.92 20.42
C PHE A 323 -5.71 -9.88 21.23
N PRO A 324 -4.50 -10.20 21.73
CA PRO A 324 -3.66 -9.21 22.41
C PRO A 324 -3.25 -8.02 21.52
N CYS A 325 -3.37 -8.15 20.20
CA CYS A 325 -3.09 -7.10 19.21
C CYS A 325 -4.37 -6.50 18.60
N HIS A 326 -4.21 -5.40 17.88
CA HIS A 326 -5.28 -4.84 17.05
C HIS A 326 -5.74 -5.86 15.99
N MET A 327 -7.06 -5.97 15.78
CA MET A 327 -7.65 -6.89 14.80
C MET A 327 -8.75 -6.19 14.01
N SER A 328 -8.61 -6.18 12.68
CA SER A 328 -9.53 -5.56 11.71
C SER A 328 -9.72 -6.48 10.50
N TYR A 329 -10.38 -6.02 9.44
CA TYR A 329 -10.52 -6.74 8.16
C TYR A 329 -10.81 -8.25 8.29
N PRO A 330 -11.94 -8.67 8.89
CA PRO A 330 -12.28 -10.07 9.13
C PRO A 330 -12.70 -10.80 7.84
N PHE A 331 -11.77 -10.96 6.89
CA PHE A 331 -12.06 -11.53 5.57
C PHE A 331 -12.70 -12.91 5.68
N ILE A 332 -13.89 -13.07 5.12
CA ILE A 332 -14.63 -14.33 5.15
C ILE A 332 -14.36 -15.15 3.88
N LEU A 333 -14.10 -16.45 4.08
CA LEU A 333 -13.92 -17.43 3.01
C LEU A 333 -14.78 -18.66 3.30
N GLU A 334 -15.60 -19.07 2.34
CA GLU A 334 -16.30 -20.35 2.39
C GLU A 334 -15.51 -21.41 1.63
N HIS A 335 -15.25 -22.55 2.25
CA HIS A 335 -14.58 -23.67 1.61
C HIS A 335 -15.08 -25.01 2.16
N LYS A 336 -15.49 -25.93 1.27
CA LYS A 336 -16.00 -27.27 1.63
C LYS A 336 -17.10 -27.22 2.72
N ASN A 337 -18.09 -26.32 2.54
CA ASN A 337 -19.20 -26.09 3.47
C ASN A 337 -18.77 -25.67 4.88
N GLN A 338 -17.58 -25.07 5.01
CA GLN A 338 -17.09 -24.49 6.24
C GLN A 338 -16.79 -23.01 6.04
N ILE A 339 -17.02 -22.24 7.10
CA ILE A 339 -16.76 -20.80 7.13
C ILE A 339 -15.42 -20.54 7.81
N TYR A 340 -14.58 -19.78 7.13
CA TYR A 340 -13.29 -19.33 7.60
C TYR A 340 -13.22 -17.81 7.69
N CYS A 341 -12.42 -17.30 8.62
CA CYS A 341 -12.13 -15.88 8.81
C CYS A 341 -10.61 -15.68 8.81
N ILE A 342 -10.14 -14.70 8.06
CA ILE A 342 -8.74 -14.29 7.97
C ILE A 342 -8.68 -12.82 8.39
N PRO A 343 -8.63 -12.53 9.70
CA PRO A 343 -8.54 -11.15 10.17
C PRO A 343 -7.15 -10.56 9.88
N GLU A 344 -7.07 -9.23 9.76
CA GLU A 344 -5.79 -8.55 9.82
C GLU A 344 -5.22 -8.64 11.24
N THR A 345 -3.99 -9.15 11.33
CA THR A 345 -3.19 -9.22 12.58
C THR A 345 -1.76 -8.73 12.32
N SER A 346 -1.61 -7.62 11.61
CA SER A 346 -0.30 -7.10 11.16
C SER A 346 0.70 -6.86 12.31
N GLU A 347 0.21 -6.48 13.49
CA GLU A 347 0.98 -6.34 14.73
C GLU A 347 1.54 -7.68 15.25
N ALA A 348 0.84 -8.79 15.02
CA ALA A 348 1.28 -10.14 15.39
C ALA A 348 2.28 -10.74 14.40
N ARG A 349 2.57 -10.05 13.29
CA ARG A 349 3.50 -10.50 12.23
C ARG A 349 3.08 -11.81 11.56
N GLU A 350 1.77 -12.02 11.47
CA GLU A 350 1.21 -13.19 10.82
C GLU A 350 -0.10 -12.86 10.09
N ALA A 351 -0.43 -13.73 9.13
CA ALA A 351 -1.78 -13.89 8.60
C ALA A 351 -2.24 -15.32 8.88
N SER A 352 -3.43 -15.48 9.46
CA SER A 352 -3.91 -16.75 9.99
C SER A 352 -5.36 -17.02 9.59
N ILE A 353 -5.65 -18.27 9.26
CA ILE A 353 -7.00 -18.78 8.98
C ILE A 353 -7.60 -19.27 10.30
N TYR A 354 -8.78 -18.76 10.61
CA TYR A 354 -9.63 -19.21 11.69
C TYR A 354 -10.86 -19.91 11.10
N MET A 355 -11.26 -21.03 11.68
CA MET A 355 -12.46 -21.76 11.28
C MET A 355 -13.58 -21.54 12.30
N TYR A 356 -14.79 -21.30 11.81
CA TYR A 356 -15.96 -21.20 12.67
C TYR A 356 -16.39 -22.59 13.16
N LYS A 357 -16.50 -22.77 14.47
CA LYS A 357 -17.04 -23.98 15.11
C LYS A 357 -18.49 -23.74 15.48
N GLY A 358 -19.42 -24.12 14.61
CA GLY A 358 -20.86 -23.91 14.83
C GLY A 358 -21.37 -24.45 16.17
N SER A 359 -20.81 -25.55 16.67
CA SER A 359 -21.19 -26.16 17.96
C SER A 359 -20.82 -25.31 19.18
N SER A 360 -19.64 -24.69 19.20
CA SER A 360 -19.21 -23.81 20.31
C SER A 360 -19.47 -22.33 20.05
N LYS A 361 -19.82 -21.97 18.80
CA LYS A 361 -19.95 -20.59 18.31
C LYS A 361 -18.65 -19.78 18.45
N GLU A 362 -17.51 -20.45 18.31
CA GLU A 362 -16.17 -19.86 18.46
C GLU A 362 -15.37 -19.93 17.15
N TRP A 363 -14.33 -19.11 17.06
CA TRP A 363 -13.35 -19.11 15.98
C TRP A 363 -12.06 -19.77 16.44
N GLU A 364 -11.69 -20.90 15.83
CA GLU A 364 -10.45 -21.63 16.14
C GLU A 364 -9.38 -21.33 15.09
N LYS A 365 -8.18 -20.93 15.50
CA LYS A 365 -7.03 -20.79 14.58
C LYS A 365 -6.61 -22.16 14.06
N VAL A 366 -6.73 -22.37 12.75
CA VAL A 366 -6.42 -23.68 12.12
C VAL A 366 -5.12 -23.66 11.31
N LYS A 367 -4.66 -22.48 10.84
CA LYS A 367 -3.43 -22.37 10.05
C LYS A 367 -2.86 -20.95 10.10
N THR A 368 -1.55 -20.81 10.32
CA THR A 368 -0.83 -19.58 9.96
C THR A 368 -0.38 -19.71 8.51
N VAL A 369 -0.83 -18.82 7.62
CA VAL A 369 -0.49 -18.86 6.18
C VAL A 369 0.74 -18.01 5.85
N LEU A 370 0.96 -16.93 6.61
CA LEU A 370 2.17 -16.11 6.53
C LEU A 370 2.76 -15.94 7.92
N GLU A 371 4.04 -16.25 8.08
CA GLU A 371 4.81 -16.09 9.32
C GLU A 371 5.86 -14.98 9.15
N ASP A 372 6.18 -14.29 10.24
CA ASP A 372 7.15 -13.18 10.29
C ASP A 372 6.90 -12.04 9.29
N PHE A 373 5.65 -11.88 8.84
CA PHE A 373 5.24 -10.91 7.83
C PHE A 373 4.11 -10.03 8.34
N HIS A 374 4.31 -8.71 8.29
CA HIS A 374 3.33 -7.72 8.69
C HIS A 374 2.23 -7.54 7.62
N ALA A 375 1.43 -8.58 7.40
CA ALA A 375 0.36 -8.59 6.41
C ALA A 375 -0.78 -7.67 6.81
N VAL A 376 -1.22 -6.82 5.89
CA VAL A 376 -2.36 -5.91 6.03
C VAL A 376 -3.44 -6.34 5.03
N ASP A 377 -4.70 -6.40 5.50
CA ASP A 377 -5.89 -6.80 4.74
C ASP A 377 -5.74 -8.10 3.92
N SER A 378 -5.31 -9.20 4.57
CA SER A 378 -5.07 -10.48 3.88
C SER A 378 -6.34 -11.04 3.24
N THR A 379 -6.32 -11.20 1.92
CA THR A 379 -7.49 -11.58 1.11
C THR A 379 -7.16 -12.80 0.27
N ILE A 380 -7.94 -13.88 0.42
CA ILE A 380 -7.69 -15.17 -0.25
C ILE A 380 -8.74 -15.42 -1.34
N VAL A 381 -8.31 -15.93 -2.50
CA VAL A 381 -9.21 -16.39 -3.56
C VAL A 381 -8.65 -17.64 -4.23
N LYS A 382 -9.54 -18.55 -4.63
CA LYS A 382 -9.16 -19.67 -5.51
C LYS A 382 -9.37 -19.24 -6.96
N TYR A 383 -8.33 -19.32 -7.77
CA TYR A 383 -8.38 -19.00 -9.20
C TYR A 383 -7.64 -20.09 -9.99
N GLY A 384 -8.39 -20.78 -10.86
CA GLY A 384 -7.96 -22.07 -11.41
C GLY A 384 -7.73 -23.11 -10.30
N ASP A 385 -6.61 -23.83 -10.39
CA ASP A 385 -6.19 -24.84 -9.41
C ASP A 385 -5.30 -24.27 -8.29
N THR A 386 -5.14 -22.95 -8.22
CA THR A 386 -4.23 -22.29 -7.28
C THR A 386 -5.00 -21.38 -6.32
N TRP A 387 -4.59 -21.39 -5.06
CA TRP A 387 -4.98 -20.42 -4.06
C TRP A 387 -4.06 -19.22 -4.11
N TRP A 388 -4.63 -18.03 -4.06
CA TRP A 388 -3.91 -16.76 -4.10
C TRP A 388 -4.25 -15.95 -2.85
N LEU A 389 -3.24 -15.32 -2.26
CA LEU A 389 -3.39 -14.38 -1.14
C LEU A 389 -2.82 -13.05 -1.57
N PHE A 390 -3.65 -12.01 -1.49
CA PHE A 390 -3.29 -10.62 -1.72
C PHE A 390 -3.25 -9.88 -0.38
N CYS A 391 -2.18 -9.13 -0.12
CA CYS A 391 -2.06 -8.30 1.07
C CYS A 391 -1.12 -7.12 0.79
N THR A 392 -1.23 -6.05 1.58
CA THR A 392 -0.15 -5.07 1.71
C THR A 392 0.80 -5.43 2.85
N LYS A 393 1.96 -4.77 2.89
CA LYS A 393 2.95 -4.94 3.96
C LYS A 393 3.09 -3.65 4.78
N SER A 394 2.92 -3.72 6.09
CA SER A 394 3.22 -2.57 6.96
C SER A 394 4.68 -2.56 7.43
N PHE A 395 5.11 -1.43 7.98
CA PHE A 395 6.44 -1.19 8.55
C PHE A 395 7.66 -1.29 7.60
N SER A 396 7.47 -1.40 6.27
CA SER A 396 8.59 -1.36 5.31
C SER A 396 9.06 0.07 5.04
N THR A 397 8.12 1.02 4.95
CA THR A 397 8.33 2.46 4.77
C THR A 397 7.30 3.28 5.55
N VAL A 398 7.46 4.60 5.58
CA VAL A 398 6.36 5.51 5.92
C VAL A 398 5.15 5.15 5.03
N GLN A 399 3.93 5.06 5.58
CA GLN A 399 2.69 4.72 4.84
C GLN A 399 2.70 3.37 4.07
N SER A 400 3.65 2.47 4.32
CA SER A 400 3.80 1.19 3.60
C SER A 400 2.57 0.29 3.58
N HIS A 401 1.76 0.36 4.65
CA HIS A 401 0.54 -0.44 4.80
C HIS A 401 -0.48 -0.25 3.67
N ASN A 402 -0.33 0.75 2.79
CA ASN A 402 -1.29 1.01 1.72
C ASN A 402 -0.74 0.87 0.28
N ASN A 403 0.57 0.75 0.07
CA ASN A 403 1.15 0.93 -1.28
C ASN A 403 1.84 -0.31 -1.85
N GLU A 404 2.40 -1.23 -1.06
CA GLU A 404 3.13 -2.39 -1.57
C GLU A 404 2.22 -3.62 -1.67
N LEU A 405 1.75 -3.99 -2.87
CA LEU A 405 0.99 -5.23 -3.06
C LEU A 405 1.93 -6.44 -3.06
N HIS A 406 1.65 -7.39 -2.18
CA HIS A 406 2.29 -8.70 -2.11
C HIS A 406 1.29 -9.80 -2.46
N ILE A 407 1.79 -10.81 -3.18
CA ILE A 407 1.04 -12.00 -3.56
C ILE A 407 1.74 -13.24 -3.02
N TYR A 408 0.97 -14.17 -2.49
CA TYR A 408 1.40 -15.51 -2.16
C TYR A 408 0.49 -16.53 -2.82
N TYR A 409 0.99 -17.73 -3.06
CA TYR A 409 0.21 -18.79 -3.68
C TYR A 409 0.42 -20.15 -3.00
N ALA A 410 -0.59 -21.01 -3.06
CA ALA A 410 -0.56 -22.37 -2.56
C ALA A 410 -1.39 -23.31 -3.44
N THR A 411 -1.06 -24.60 -3.47
CA THR A 411 -1.88 -25.63 -4.14
C THR A 411 -3.02 -26.12 -3.25
N ASP A 412 -2.91 -25.94 -1.94
CA ASP A 412 -3.92 -26.27 -0.94
C ASP A 412 -4.05 -25.13 0.07
N LEU A 413 -5.28 -24.84 0.52
CA LEU A 413 -5.59 -23.73 1.43
C LEU A 413 -4.80 -23.82 2.76
N PHE A 414 -4.60 -25.05 3.26
CA PHE A 414 -3.89 -25.34 4.51
C PHE A 414 -2.44 -25.81 4.28
N GLY A 415 -2.01 -25.83 3.01
CA GLY A 415 -0.66 -26.21 2.60
C GLY A 415 0.39 -25.14 2.86
N GLU A 416 1.50 -25.22 2.12
CA GLU A 416 2.57 -24.24 2.15
C GLU A 416 2.29 -23.09 1.17
N TRP A 417 2.35 -21.86 1.69
CA TRP A 417 2.19 -20.65 0.91
C TRP A 417 3.56 -20.12 0.49
N LYS A 418 3.72 -19.88 -0.82
CA LYS A 418 4.97 -19.42 -1.42
C LYS A 418 4.85 -17.97 -1.87
N PRO A 419 5.87 -17.12 -1.65
CA PRO A 419 5.85 -15.76 -2.16
C PRO A 419 5.90 -15.75 -3.69
N HIS A 420 5.11 -14.87 -4.30
CA HIS A 420 5.23 -14.60 -5.73
C HIS A 420 6.60 -13.99 -6.04
N ILE A 421 7.24 -14.43 -7.13
CA ILE A 421 8.63 -14.05 -7.46
C ILE A 421 8.80 -12.54 -7.70
N LEU A 422 7.74 -11.86 -8.14
CA LEU A 422 7.73 -10.42 -8.38
C LEU A 422 7.49 -9.57 -7.12
N ASN A 423 7.31 -10.15 -5.92
CA ASN A 423 6.98 -9.40 -4.71
C ASN A 423 8.00 -8.29 -4.35
N PRO A 424 7.55 -7.07 -3.99
CA PRO A 424 6.17 -6.57 -4.14
C PRO A 424 5.80 -6.45 -5.63
N VAL A 425 4.67 -7.03 -6.03
CA VAL A 425 4.27 -7.10 -7.46
C VAL A 425 3.86 -5.74 -8.02
N LYS A 426 3.51 -4.80 -7.14
CA LYS A 426 3.11 -3.44 -7.48
C LYS A 426 3.36 -2.51 -6.29
N VAL A 427 3.74 -1.27 -6.57
CA VAL A 427 3.80 -0.18 -5.58
C VAL A 427 2.88 0.96 -6.02
N ASP A 428 1.62 0.94 -5.60
CA ASP A 428 0.65 1.96 -5.98
C ASP A 428 -0.39 2.23 -4.89
N ILE A 429 -0.33 3.43 -4.30
CA ILE A 429 -1.26 3.89 -3.26
C ILE A 429 -2.74 3.92 -3.70
N ARG A 430 -3.00 3.87 -5.02
CA ARG A 430 -4.35 3.96 -5.59
C ARG A 430 -5.06 2.62 -5.72
N SER A 431 -4.33 1.51 -5.63
CA SER A 431 -4.90 0.19 -5.95
C SER A 431 -4.16 -1.00 -5.35
N SER A 432 -3.27 -0.83 -4.36
CA SER A 432 -2.51 -1.95 -3.81
C SER A 432 -3.21 -2.63 -2.63
N ARG A 433 -3.58 -1.87 -1.60
CA ARG A 433 -4.25 -2.41 -0.41
C ARG A 433 -5.58 -3.08 -0.77
N PRO A 434 -5.82 -4.35 -0.41
CA PRO A 434 -7.12 -4.99 -0.63
C PRO A 434 -8.28 -4.18 -0.02
N ALA A 435 -9.46 -4.28 -0.63
CA ALA A 435 -10.67 -3.54 -0.22
C ALA A 435 -11.89 -4.45 -0.15
N GLY A 436 -11.70 -5.71 0.21
CA GLY A 436 -12.74 -6.71 0.40
C GLY A 436 -12.70 -7.86 -0.61
N THR A 437 -13.87 -8.40 -0.96
CA THR A 437 -14.01 -9.71 -1.60
C THR A 437 -13.65 -9.67 -3.09
N PRO A 438 -12.63 -10.40 -3.57
CA PRO A 438 -12.41 -10.62 -4.99
C PRO A 438 -13.56 -11.47 -5.55
N PHE A 439 -14.00 -11.18 -6.78
CA PHE A 439 -15.17 -11.83 -7.36
C PHE A 439 -14.96 -12.15 -8.83
N MET A 440 -15.65 -13.18 -9.29
CA MET A 440 -15.69 -13.57 -10.70
C MET A 440 -16.89 -12.91 -11.36
N ASP A 441 -16.70 -12.34 -12.54
CA ASP A 441 -17.78 -11.85 -13.40
C ASP A 441 -17.42 -12.19 -14.85
N GLU A 442 -18.35 -12.83 -15.57
CA GLU A 442 -18.14 -13.34 -16.93
C GLU A 442 -16.82 -14.13 -17.14
N GLY A 443 -16.41 -14.92 -16.13
CA GLY A 443 -15.19 -15.72 -16.17
C GLY A 443 -13.89 -14.94 -15.91
N VAL A 444 -13.97 -13.66 -15.57
CA VAL A 444 -12.83 -12.78 -15.26
C VAL A 444 -12.77 -12.49 -13.76
N LEU A 445 -11.58 -12.52 -13.18
CA LEU A 445 -11.36 -12.18 -11.77
C LEU A 445 -11.19 -10.67 -11.58
N TYR A 446 -11.95 -10.11 -10.65
CA TYR A 446 -11.86 -8.73 -10.22
C TYR A 446 -11.42 -8.63 -8.76
N ARG A 447 -10.48 -7.72 -8.49
CA ARG A 447 -9.92 -7.46 -7.16
C ARG A 447 -10.22 -6.02 -6.72
N PRO A 448 -11.06 -5.83 -5.70
CA PRO A 448 -11.20 -4.54 -5.04
C PRO A 448 -9.91 -4.13 -4.33
N ALA A 449 -9.55 -2.86 -4.44
CA ALA A 449 -8.43 -2.27 -3.72
C ALA A 449 -8.71 -0.84 -3.27
N GLN A 450 -8.12 -0.41 -2.16
CA GLN A 450 -8.31 0.94 -1.65
C GLN A 450 -7.50 1.93 -2.49
N ASP A 451 -8.13 3.05 -2.82
CA ASP A 451 -7.43 4.25 -3.29
C ASP A 451 -7.25 5.23 -2.12
N CYS A 452 -6.05 5.21 -1.57
CA CYS A 452 -5.62 6.03 -0.45
C CYS A 452 -4.85 7.29 -0.89
N SER A 453 -4.91 7.66 -2.18
CA SER A 453 -4.13 8.78 -2.73
C SER A 453 -4.50 10.14 -2.15
N LYS A 454 -5.77 10.38 -1.81
CA LYS A 454 -6.27 11.66 -1.28
C LYS A 454 -6.46 11.64 0.23
N THR A 455 -7.03 10.55 0.74
CA THR A 455 -7.32 10.31 2.15
C THR A 455 -7.38 8.80 2.38
N TYR A 456 -7.13 8.34 3.60
CA TYR A 456 -7.27 6.93 3.94
C TYR A 456 -8.69 6.44 3.61
N GLY A 457 -8.82 5.37 2.83
CA GLY A 457 -10.13 4.88 2.42
C GLY A 457 -10.94 5.91 1.64
N GLY A 458 -10.31 6.58 0.66
CA GLY A 458 -10.94 7.65 -0.10
C GLY A 458 -12.01 7.14 -1.08
N ARG A 459 -11.71 6.02 -1.74
CA ARG A 459 -12.59 5.30 -2.67
C ARG A 459 -12.04 3.90 -2.89
N ILE A 460 -12.79 3.04 -3.59
CA ILE A 460 -12.33 1.70 -3.98
C ILE A 460 -12.04 1.69 -5.48
N ALA A 461 -10.89 1.18 -5.88
CA ALA A 461 -10.53 0.82 -7.25
C ALA A 461 -10.89 -0.64 -7.52
N ILE A 462 -11.64 -0.91 -8.59
CA ILE A 462 -11.90 -2.28 -9.05
C ILE A 462 -10.88 -2.64 -10.13
N ASN A 463 -10.07 -3.66 -9.86
CA ASN A 463 -8.99 -4.07 -10.75
C ASN A 463 -9.37 -5.38 -11.44
N ARG A 464 -9.40 -5.38 -12.78
CA ARG A 464 -9.50 -6.58 -13.60
C ARG A 464 -8.15 -7.27 -13.64
N ILE A 465 -8.07 -8.52 -13.19
CA ILE A 465 -6.85 -9.32 -13.29
C ILE A 465 -6.68 -9.77 -14.75
N LYS A 466 -5.60 -9.34 -15.41
CA LYS A 466 -5.27 -9.73 -16.79
C LYS A 466 -4.44 -11.00 -16.82
N THR A 467 -3.43 -11.06 -15.94
CA THR A 467 -2.50 -12.19 -15.85
C THR A 467 -2.24 -12.47 -14.38
N LEU A 468 -2.40 -13.74 -13.98
CA LEU A 468 -2.08 -14.21 -12.64
C LEU A 468 -1.50 -15.62 -12.75
N THR A 469 -0.17 -15.70 -12.72
CA THR A 469 0.60 -16.95 -12.70
C THR A 469 1.64 -16.86 -11.59
N ILE A 470 2.38 -17.94 -11.32
CA ILE A 470 3.41 -17.92 -10.25
C ILE A 470 4.62 -17.03 -10.58
N THR A 471 4.75 -16.61 -11.85
CA THR A 471 5.86 -15.80 -12.37
C THR A 471 5.44 -14.43 -12.91
N GLN A 472 4.16 -14.22 -13.21
CA GLN A 472 3.64 -13.01 -13.85
C GLN A 472 2.37 -12.52 -13.16
N PHE A 473 2.26 -11.20 -13.03
CA PHE A 473 1.09 -10.53 -12.50
C PHE A 473 0.83 -9.24 -13.27
N GLU A 474 -0.40 -9.07 -13.75
CA GLU A 474 -0.87 -7.84 -14.36
C GLU A 474 -2.35 -7.64 -14.03
N GLU A 475 -2.71 -6.42 -13.65
CA GLU A 475 -4.10 -6.00 -13.46
C GLU A 475 -4.30 -4.58 -14.00
N GLU A 476 -5.56 -4.26 -14.30
CA GLU A 476 -5.97 -2.95 -14.80
C GLU A 476 -7.15 -2.44 -13.99
N THR A 477 -7.07 -1.20 -13.48
CA THR A 477 -8.22 -0.55 -12.84
C THR A 477 -9.27 -0.23 -13.90
N VAL A 478 -10.47 -0.82 -13.78
CA VAL A 478 -11.55 -0.67 -14.76
C VAL A 478 -12.62 0.34 -14.32
N CYS A 479 -12.83 0.48 -13.01
CA CYS A 479 -13.75 1.48 -12.46
C CYS A 479 -13.41 1.82 -11.01
N TYR A 480 -14.12 2.79 -10.45
CA TYR A 480 -14.02 3.20 -9.06
C TYR A 480 -15.40 3.20 -8.39
N ILE A 481 -15.46 2.76 -7.14
CA ILE A 481 -16.59 3.00 -6.25
C ILE A 481 -16.29 4.26 -5.45
N GLU A 482 -16.99 5.34 -5.80
CA GLU A 482 -16.88 6.62 -5.11
C GLU A 482 -17.80 6.66 -3.88
N PRO A 483 -17.43 7.39 -2.81
CA PRO A 483 -18.35 7.61 -1.70
C PRO A 483 -19.60 8.36 -2.18
N MET A 484 -20.78 7.93 -1.72
CA MET A 484 -22.04 8.53 -2.11
C MET A 484 -22.21 9.90 -1.46
N LYS A 485 -21.99 10.98 -2.23
CA LYS A 485 -22.04 12.37 -1.74
C LYS A 485 -23.36 12.77 -1.06
N GLY A 486 -24.48 12.17 -1.44
CA GLY A 486 -25.80 12.43 -0.85
C GLY A 486 -26.15 11.51 0.35
N SER A 487 -25.25 10.59 0.72
CA SER A 487 -25.48 9.67 1.83
C SER A 487 -25.05 10.26 3.18
N LEU A 488 -25.32 9.52 4.25
CA LEU A 488 -24.84 9.85 5.60
C LEU A 488 -23.30 9.78 5.74
N TYR A 489 -22.61 9.16 4.77
CA TYR A 489 -21.18 8.87 4.78
C TYR A 489 -20.52 9.26 3.44
N PRO A 490 -20.36 10.57 3.18
CA PRO A 490 -19.95 11.09 1.87
C PRO A 490 -18.43 11.21 1.66
N ASP A 491 -17.61 10.90 2.67
CA ASP A 491 -16.19 11.30 2.70
C ASP A 491 -15.21 10.16 2.36
N GLY A 492 -15.70 8.93 2.24
CA GLY A 492 -14.89 7.78 1.82
C GLY A 492 -15.62 6.44 1.92
N VAL A 493 -14.98 5.43 1.36
CA VAL A 493 -15.40 4.02 1.31
C VAL A 493 -14.11 3.22 1.17
N HIS A 494 -13.93 2.15 1.94
CA HIS A 494 -12.70 1.36 1.89
C HIS A 494 -12.86 -0.14 1.82
N THR A 495 -14.05 -0.68 2.12
CA THR A 495 -14.28 -2.11 2.04
C THR A 495 -15.62 -2.41 1.35
N ILE A 496 -15.58 -3.35 0.41
CA ILE A 496 -16.72 -3.95 -0.25
C ILE A 496 -16.60 -5.47 -0.22
N SER A 497 -17.58 -6.14 0.37
CA SER A 497 -17.62 -7.60 0.47
C SER A 497 -18.91 -8.17 -0.10
N SER A 498 -18.86 -9.43 -0.48
CA SER A 498 -19.99 -10.16 -1.06
C SER A 498 -20.41 -11.31 -0.15
N ALA A 499 -21.73 -11.49 -0.03
CA ALA A 499 -22.36 -12.63 0.61
C ALA A 499 -23.54 -13.12 -0.25
N GLY A 500 -23.22 -13.81 -1.35
CA GLY A 500 -24.20 -14.24 -2.34
C GLY A 500 -24.88 -13.06 -3.05
N GLY A 501 -26.20 -12.99 -2.98
CA GLY A 501 -27.00 -11.90 -3.56
C GLY A 501 -26.96 -10.57 -2.80
N ILE A 502 -26.05 -10.44 -1.83
CA ILE A 502 -25.92 -9.25 -0.97
C ILE A 502 -24.49 -8.71 -1.08
N THR A 503 -24.39 -7.39 -1.15
CA THR A 503 -23.14 -6.64 -1.06
C THR A 503 -23.13 -5.86 0.25
N ILE A 504 -22.03 -5.93 0.98
CA ILE A 504 -21.82 -5.15 2.18
C ILE A 504 -20.70 -4.15 1.90
N ILE A 505 -20.88 -2.92 2.34
CA ILE A 505 -19.97 -1.81 2.09
C ILE A 505 -19.84 -0.99 3.36
N ASP A 506 -18.78 -0.23 3.52
CA ASP A 506 -18.72 0.82 4.53
C ASP A 506 -18.69 2.22 3.95
N GLY A 507 -18.91 3.18 4.82
CA GLY A 507 -18.87 4.59 4.49
C GLY A 507 -18.22 5.39 5.60
N LYS A 508 -17.42 6.38 5.20
CA LYS A 508 -16.79 7.36 6.07
C LYS A 508 -17.51 8.69 6.05
N ARG A 509 -17.59 9.32 7.22
CA ARG A 509 -17.95 10.73 7.40
C ARG A 509 -16.94 11.42 8.30
N PHE A 510 -16.55 12.64 7.96
CA PHE A 510 -15.96 13.59 8.89
C PHE A 510 -17.05 14.49 9.49
N ASP A 511 -17.14 14.48 10.82
CA ASP A 511 -17.98 15.42 11.56
C ASP A 511 -17.11 16.56 12.10
N TYR A 512 -17.36 17.78 11.64
CA TYR A 512 -16.61 18.97 12.02
C TYR A 512 -17.38 19.76 13.08
N ASN A 513 -16.84 19.86 14.29
CA ASN A 513 -17.47 20.58 15.39
C ASN A 513 -16.43 21.18 16.33
N PHE A 514 -16.63 22.43 16.76
CA PHE A 514 -15.76 23.08 17.75
C PHE A 514 -15.66 22.27 19.06
N LEU A 515 -16.76 21.63 19.49
CA LEU A 515 -16.80 20.80 20.70
C LEU A 515 -15.88 19.58 20.62
N HIS A 516 -15.51 19.13 19.41
CA HIS A 516 -14.58 18.00 19.25
C HIS A 516 -13.20 18.30 19.81
N PHE A 517 -12.77 19.56 19.79
CA PHE A 517 -11.54 20.00 20.41
C PHE A 517 -11.54 19.71 21.92
N PHE A 518 -12.60 20.11 22.63
CA PHE A 518 -12.74 19.83 24.06
C PHE A 518 -12.92 18.34 24.34
N ARG A 519 -13.67 17.62 23.49
CA ARG A 519 -13.84 16.16 23.61
C ARG A 519 -12.50 15.43 23.53
N LYS A 520 -11.59 15.88 22.65
CA LYS A 520 -10.22 15.32 22.52
C LYS A 520 -9.34 15.64 23.73
N LEU A 521 -9.46 16.84 24.31
CA LEU A 521 -8.75 17.19 25.55
C LEU A 521 -9.24 16.36 26.75
N TYR A 522 -10.54 16.08 26.82
CA TYR A 522 -11.16 15.38 27.95
C TYR A 522 -10.99 13.85 27.90
N LYS A 523 -10.99 13.23 26.71
CA LYS A 523 -10.87 11.76 26.55
C LYS A 523 -9.43 11.20 26.68
N TYR A 524 -8.46 11.96 27.17
CA TYR A 524 -7.06 11.49 27.37
C TYR A 524 -6.85 10.45 28.49
N LYS A 525 -7.91 9.85 29.04
CA LYS A 525 -7.81 8.67 29.92
C LYS A 525 -8.15 7.41 29.11
N PRO A 526 -7.16 6.73 28.50
CA PRO A 526 -7.40 5.49 27.77
C PRO A 526 -8.00 4.45 28.73
N VAL A 527 -9.07 3.81 28.30
CA VAL A 527 -9.68 2.71 29.03
C VAL A 527 -9.02 1.40 28.56
N SER A 528 -8.63 0.53 29.48
CA SER A 528 -8.00 -0.77 29.14
C SER A 528 -8.96 -1.63 28.31
N SER A 529 -8.45 -2.29 27.26
CA SER A 529 -9.22 -3.22 26.41
C SER A 529 -9.85 -4.36 27.19
N GLU A 530 -9.30 -4.72 28.36
CA GLU A 530 -9.84 -5.73 29.28
C GLU A 530 -11.23 -5.39 29.82
N THR A 531 -11.60 -4.10 29.83
CA THR A 531 -12.90 -3.66 30.36
C THR A 531 -14.06 -3.79 29.38
N VAL A 532 -13.79 -4.04 28.08
CA VAL A 532 -14.84 -4.28 27.08
C VAL A 532 -15.40 -5.70 27.27
N LYS A 533 -16.54 -5.82 27.94
CA LYS A 533 -17.21 -7.12 28.15
C LYS A 533 -17.91 -7.59 26.87
N ALA A 534 -17.73 -8.85 26.51
CA ALA A 534 -18.52 -9.48 25.46
C ALA A 534 -20.02 -9.50 25.84
N GLY A 535 -20.91 -9.38 24.85
CA GLY A 535 -22.35 -9.38 25.12
C GLY A 535 -23.20 -9.33 23.86
N LYS A 536 -24.46 -9.77 24.01
CA LYS A 536 -25.48 -9.76 22.94
C LYS A 536 -26.52 -8.67 23.16
N PHE A 537 -26.84 -7.91 22.12
CA PHE A 537 -27.87 -6.87 22.15
C PHE A 537 -28.84 -7.03 20.99
N ILE A 538 -30.14 -6.81 21.23
CA ILE A 538 -31.20 -6.95 20.23
C ILE A 538 -31.80 -5.58 19.90
N LYS A 539 -32.16 -5.38 18.62
CA LYS A 539 -32.91 -4.23 18.16
C LYS A 539 -33.90 -4.61 17.04
N GLU A 540 -35.14 -4.14 17.18
CA GLU A 540 -36.20 -4.25 16.17
C GLU A 540 -36.24 -3.01 15.27
N ARG A 541 -36.45 -3.19 13.95
CA ARG A 541 -36.47 -2.10 12.97
C ARG A 541 -37.72 -1.19 13.02
N GLY A 542 -38.72 -1.49 13.87
CA GLY A 542 -40.04 -0.83 13.86
C GLY A 542 -40.55 -0.20 15.16
N GLY A 543 -39.71 0.08 16.17
CA GLY A 543 -40.15 0.62 17.45
C GLY A 543 -39.03 1.33 18.23
N LYS A 544 -39.38 2.15 19.23
CA LYS A 544 -38.47 3.03 20.00
C LYS A 544 -37.09 2.41 20.25
N LYS A 545 -36.04 3.22 19.99
CA LYS A 545 -34.57 2.98 20.09
C LYS A 545 -34.07 2.41 21.44
N LYS A 546 -34.55 1.27 21.92
CA LYS A 546 -34.08 0.64 23.16
C LYS A 546 -33.38 -0.68 22.82
N TRP A 547 -32.09 -0.74 23.13
CA TRP A 547 -31.32 -1.97 23.09
C TRP A 547 -31.61 -2.75 24.36
N ILE A 548 -32.02 -4.00 24.21
CA ILE A 548 -32.24 -4.93 25.32
C ILE A 548 -31.19 -6.02 25.18
N ARG A 549 -30.54 -6.44 26.28
CA ARG A 549 -29.64 -7.59 26.21
C ARG A 549 -30.48 -8.82 25.82
N ALA A 550 -29.92 -9.72 25.03
CA ALA A 550 -30.68 -10.86 24.50
C ALA A 550 -31.38 -11.69 25.60
N ASP A 551 -30.77 -11.83 26.77
CA ASP A 551 -31.32 -12.51 27.96
C ASP A 551 -32.55 -11.81 28.58
N GLN A 552 -32.72 -10.51 28.31
CA GLN A 552 -33.87 -9.71 28.75
C GLN A 552 -34.99 -9.66 27.70
N VAL A 553 -34.78 -10.17 26.49
CA VAL A 553 -35.82 -10.18 25.44
C VAL A 553 -36.82 -11.30 25.65
N GLU A 554 -36.39 -12.48 26.14
CA GLU A 554 -37.29 -13.59 26.48
C GLU A 554 -38.37 -13.18 27.50
N SER A 555 -37.99 -12.38 28.52
CA SER A 555 -38.93 -11.86 29.52
C SER A 555 -39.84 -10.78 28.95
N THR A 556 -39.35 -9.97 28.01
CA THR A 556 -40.12 -8.88 27.39
C THR A 556 -41.12 -9.42 26.35
N TYR A 557 -40.78 -10.51 25.65
CA TYR A 557 -41.67 -11.24 24.74
C TYR A 557 -42.82 -11.92 25.50
N GLN A 558 -42.53 -12.53 26.65
CA GLN A 558 -43.56 -13.10 27.54
C GLN A 558 -44.47 -12.02 28.16
N GLU A 559 -43.97 -10.81 28.43
CA GLU A 559 -44.80 -9.69 28.90
C GLU A 559 -45.69 -9.08 27.80
N HIS A 560 -45.27 -9.10 26.53
CA HIS A 560 -46.08 -8.59 25.40
C HIS A 560 -47.11 -9.61 24.89
N MET A 561 -46.89 -10.91 25.06
CA MET A 561 -47.90 -11.95 24.76
C MET A 561 -48.96 -12.10 25.86
N ASN A 562 -48.69 -11.58 27.06
CA ASN A 562 -49.62 -11.59 28.20
C ASN A 562 -50.36 -10.25 28.41
N LYS A 563 -50.28 -9.34 27.43
CA LYS A 563 -51.08 -8.11 27.34
C LYS A 563 -51.88 -8.13 26.05
#